data_AF-A0A225VEV3-F1
#
_entry.id   AF-A0A225VEV3-F1
#
_cell.length_a   1.000
_cell.length_b   1.000
_cell.length_c   1.000
_cell.angle_alpha   90.00
_cell.angle_beta   90.00
_cell.angle_gamma   90.00
#
_symmetry.space_group_name_H-M   'P 1'
#
loop_
_entity.id
_entity.type
_entity.pdbx_description
1 polymer ?
#
loop_
_entity_poly.entity_id
_entity_poly.type
_entity_poly.pdbx_seq_one_letter_code
_entity_poly.pdbx_strand_id
1 'polypeptide(L)'
;MAKVKYATLPVSGNKHRSLMVVEAPMTPKIELYHVHSSTTEHDPAYAFKAVKWAILTHIVATSTKPNSLKVNTHRYKTTPQQSNRSDTGVIVMMAVYRIASFIAIEKPKSLLPHSTILQKGSIPSKVADRRAAIIKSSKWGTARSKGRSESSETKASKFLTYSTSSECAFLSS
;
A
#
# COMPACT_ATOMS: atom_id res chain seq x y z
N MET A 1 1.70 17.10 -19.36
CA MET A 1 1.59 16.56 -17.98
C MET A 1 1.27 15.08 -18.03
N ALA A 2 1.97 14.25 -17.26
CA ALA A 2 1.64 12.83 -17.17
C ALA A 2 0.28 12.65 -16.49
N LYS A 3 -0.63 11.92 -17.13
CA LYS A 3 -1.97 11.68 -16.59
C LYS A 3 -1.89 10.57 -15.54
N VAL A 4 -2.22 10.90 -14.29
CA VAL A 4 -2.29 9.89 -13.21
C VAL A 4 -3.35 8.86 -13.58
N LYS A 5 -2.92 7.61 -13.80
CA LYS A 5 -3.81 6.51 -14.18
C LYS A 5 -4.47 5.85 -12.97
N TYR A 6 -3.74 5.75 -11.86
CA TYR A 6 -4.21 5.14 -10.63
C TYR A 6 -3.80 6.01 -9.44
N ALA A 7 -4.69 6.17 -8.46
CA ALA A 7 -4.39 6.77 -7.17
C ALA A 7 -4.84 5.83 -6.05
N THR A 8 -4.03 5.69 -5.02
CA THR A 8 -4.33 4.90 -3.83
C THR A 8 -4.52 5.81 -2.64
N LEU A 9 -5.65 5.72 -1.96
CA LEU A 9 -6.02 6.57 -0.83
C LEU A 9 -6.31 5.69 0.38
N PRO A 10 -5.50 5.74 1.45
CA PRO A 10 -5.87 5.10 2.71
C PRO A 10 -7.11 5.78 3.28
N VAL A 11 -8.10 4.99 3.68
CA VAL A 11 -9.34 5.46 4.31
C VAL A 11 -9.32 5.01 5.76
N SER A 12 -9.33 5.97 6.68
CA SER A 12 -9.34 5.72 8.12
C SER A 12 -10.70 6.08 8.70
N GLY A 13 -11.25 5.21 9.55
CA GLY A 13 -12.50 5.45 10.27
C GLY A 13 -12.61 4.53 11.48
N ASN A 14 -13.05 5.07 12.63
CA ASN A 14 -13.27 4.36 13.89
C ASN A 14 -12.34 3.15 14.15
N LYS A 15 -11.05 3.40 14.38
CA LYS A 15 -10.01 2.36 14.64
C LYS A 15 -9.77 1.33 13.52
N HIS A 16 -10.42 1.48 12.37
CA HIS A 16 -10.22 0.68 11.17
C HIS A 16 -9.55 1.48 10.05
N ARG A 17 -8.69 0.80 9.29
CA ARG A 17 -8.07 1.33 8.08
C ARG A 17 -8.40 0.42 6.91
N SER A 18 -8.79 1.03 5.81
CA SER A 18 -9.05 0.37 4.53
C SER A 18 -8.39 1.14 3.39
N LEU A 19 -8.46 0.61 2.18
CA LEU A 19 -7.84 1.22 1.02
C LEU A 19 -8.90 1.54 -0.02
N MET A 20 -8.87 2.76 -0.56
CA MET A 20 -9.56 3.11 -1.79
C MET A 20 -8.55 3.20 -2.93
N VAL A 21 -8.88 2.61 -4.07
CA VAL A 21 -8.12 2.73 -5.31
C VAL A 21 -9.00 3.45 -6.32
N VAL A 22 -8.48 4.53 -6.90
CA VAL A 22 -9.15 5.33 -7.91
C VAL A 22 -8.45 5.07 -9.24
N GLU A 23 -9.17 4.52 -10.20
CA GLU A 23 -8.69 4.36 -11.57
C GLU A 23 -9.26 5.47 -12.46
N ALA A 24 -8.37 6.00 -13.30
CA ALA A 24 -8.64 7.07 -14.26
C ALA A 24 -9.28 8.33 -13.62
N PRO A 25 -8.71 8.89 -12.51
CA PRO A 25 -9.30 10.00 -11.75
C PRO A 25 -9.56 11.26 -12.58
N MET A 26 -8.85 11.42 -13.70
CA MET A 26 -8.93 12.58 -14.59
C MET A 26 -9.71 12.27 -15.89
N THR A 27 -10.64 11.31 -15.83
CA THR A 27 -11.50 10.95 -16.98
C THR A 27 -12.97 10.99 -16.60
N PRO A 28 -13.88 11.12 -17.58
CA PRO A 28 -15.32 11.10 -17.30
C PRO A 28 -15.83 9.79 -16.70
N LYS A 29 -15.07 8.69 -16.79
CA LYS A 29 -15.45 7.39 -16.25
C LYS A 29 -14.43 6.96 -15.20
N ILE A 30 -14.81 7.07 -13.93
CA ILE A 30 -13.96 6.76 -12.78
C ILE A 30 -14.40 5.44 -12.17
N GLU A 31 -13.45 4.55 -11.93
CA GLU A 31 -13.68 3.30 -11.20
C GLU A 31 -13.08 3.44 -9.80
N LEU A 32 -13.91 3.27 -8.76
CA LEU A 32 -13.51 3.26 -7.36
C LEU A 32 -13.51 1.84 -6.83
N TYR A 33 -12.38 1.37 -6.33
CA TYR A 33 -12.25 0.05 -5.71
C TYR A 33 -11.96 0.21 -4.22
N HIS A 34 -12.88 -0.26 -3.39
CA HIS A 34 -12.72 -0.26 -1.94
C HIS A 34 -12.26 -1.63 -1.47
N VAL A 35 -11.06 -1.69 -0.92
CA VAL A 35 -10.46 -2.90 -0.35
C VAL A 35 -10.49 -2.80 1.15
N HIS A 36 -11.15 -3.75 1.80
CA HIS A 36 -11.19 -3.82 3.25
C HIS A 36 -10.97 -5.24 3.79
N SER A 37 -10.42 -5.29 5.01
CA SER A 37 -10.03 -6.54 5.64
C SER A 37 -10.85 -6.92 6.87
N SER A 38 -11.69 -6.02 7.38
CA SER A 38 -12.56 -6.27 8.54
C SER A 38 -13.96 -6.73 8.13
N THR A 39 -14.56 -7.59 8.96
CA THR A 39 -15.95 -8.04 8.87
C THR A 39 -16.96 -7.01 9.38
N THR A 40 -16.55 -6.09 10.28
CA THR A 40 -17.49 -5.36 11.16
C THR A 40 -17.32 -3.85 11.21
N GLU A 41 -16.33 -3.25 10.52
CA GLU A 41 -15.94 -1.87 10.85
C GLU A 41 -15.69 -0.93 9.68
N HIS A 42 -16.78 -0.54 9.02
CA HIS A 42 -17.05 0.77 8.42
C HIS A 42 -18.15 0.65 7.37
N ASP A 43 -19.02 1.65 7.30
CA ASP A 43 -19.99 1.74 6.21
C ASP A 43 -19.24 2.08 4.91
N PRO A 44 -19.18 1.18 3.92
CA PRO A 44 -18.54 1.47 2.64
C PRO A 44 -19.22 2.63 1.92
N ALA A 45 -20.51 2.90 2.16
CA ALA A 45 -21.21 4.01 1.54
C ALA A 45 -20.61 5.35 1.99
N TYR A 46 -20.25 5.47 3.27
CA TYR A 46 -19.54 6.65 3.77
C TYR A 46 -18.17 6.82 3.09
N ALA A 47 -17.38 5.75 2.99
CA ALA A 47 -16.07 5.80 2.33
C ALA A 47 -16.18 6.21 0.85
N PHE A 48 -17.14 5.64 0.11
CA PHE A 48 -17.39 6.04 -1.27
C PHE A 48 -17.89 7.47 -1.38
N LYS A 49 -18.78 7.92 -0.48
CA LYS A 49 -19.31 9.29 -0.48
C LYS A 49 -18.20 10.31 -0.25
N ALA A 50 -17.32 10.07 0.71
CA ALA A 50 -16.19 10.96 1.01
C ALA A 50 -15.23 11.09 -0.19
N VAL A 51 -14.86 9.96 -0.80
CA VAL A 51 -13.94 9.98 -1.95
C VAL A 51 -14.61 10.57 -3.19
N LYS A 52 -15.88 10.26 -3.45
CA LYS A 52 -16.67 10.89 -4.53
C LYS A 52 -16.71 12.40 -4.36
N TRP A 53 -16.99 12.88 -3.16
CA TRP A 53 -17.00 14.31 -2.86
C TRP A 53 -15.64 14.96 -3.13
N ALA A 54 -14.54 14.37 -2.65
CA ALA A 54 -13.20 14.92 -2.88
C ALA A 54 -12.84 14.97 -4.38
N ILE A 55 -13.15 13.91 -5.13
CA ILE A 55 -12.91 13.85 -6.59
C ILE A 55 -13.77 14.87 -7.32
N LEU A 56 -15.07 14.95 -6.99
CA LEU A 56 -16.00 15.91 -7.60
C LEU A 56 -15.55 17.34 -7.35
N THR A 57 -15.19 17.69 -6.12
CA THR A 57 -14.69 19.03 -5.77
C THR A 57 -13.43 19.37 -6.57
N HIS A 58 -12.49 18.43 -6.71
CA HIS A 58 -11.27 18.66 -7.50
C HIS A 58 -11.57 18.81 -8.99
N ILE A 59 -12.45 17.98 -9.56
CA ILE A 59 -12.84 18.05 -10.96
C ILE A 59 -13.61 19.35 -11.24
N VAL A 60 -14.56 19.74 -10.40
CA VAL A 60 -15.31 21.00 -10.56
C VAL A 60 -14.37 22.21 -10.52
N ALA A 61 -13.35 22.18 -9.65
CA ALA A 61 -12.37 23.25 -9.57
C ALA A 61 -11.41 23.31 -10.78
N THR A 62 -11.26 22.23 -11.54
CA THR A 62 -10.21 22.10 -12.59
C THR A 62 -10.74 21.80 -13.99
N SER A 63 -12.04 21.52 -14.15
CA SER A 63 -12.66 21.09 -15.40
C SER A 63 -13.71 22.06 -15.90
N THR A 64 -13.75 22.28 -17.21
CA THR A 64 -14.75 23.09 -17.91
C THR A 64 -16.06 22.35 -18.19
N LYS A 65 -16.15 21.03 -17.92
CA LYS A 65 -17.35 20.20 -18.17
C LYS A 65 -17.64 19.22 -17.02
N PRO A 66 -18.26 19.69 -15.92
CA PRO A 66 -18.51 18.86 -14.72
C PRO A 66 -19.63 17.82 -14.87
N ASN A 67 -20.55 17.99 -15.83
CA ASN A 67 -21.82 17.23 -15.87
C ASN A 67 -21.76 15.84 -16.53
N SER A 68 -20.58 15.37 -16.97
CA SER A 68 -20.42 14.08 -17.67
C SER A 68 -19.74 12.99 -16.83
N LEU A 69 -19.59 13.19 -15.51
CA LEU A 69 -18.86 12.27 -14.65
C LEU A 69 -19.70 11.03 -14.27
N LYS A 70 -19.24 9.86 -14.67
CA LYS A 70 -19.74 8.55 -14.23
C LYS A 70 -18.75 7.92 -13.24
N VAL A 71 -19.19 7.69 -12.00
CA VAL A 71 -18.38 7.04 -10.96
C VAL A 71 -18.96 5.68 -10.62
N ASN A 72 -18.23 4.63 -10.99
CA ASN A 72 -18.54 3.24 -10.66
C ASN A 72 -17.83 2.86 -9.35
N THR A 73 -18.45 2.00 -8.54
CA THR A 73 -17.93 1.60 -7.22
C THR A 73 -17.92 0.10 -7.08
N HIS A 74 -16.81 -0.44 -6.59
CA HIS A 74 -16.57 -1.87 -6.42
C HIS A 74 -16.03 -2.13 -5.02
N ARG A 75 -16.55 -3.15 -4.34
CA ARG A 75 -16.14 -3.50 -2.98
C ARG A 75 -15.46 -4.87 -2.98
N TYR A 76 -14.31 -4.95 -2.33
CA TYR A 76 -13.54 -6.17 -2.19
C TYR A 76 -13.15 -6.42 -0.75
N LYS A 77 -13.35 -7.66 -0.32
CA LYS A 77 -12.86 -8.16 0.96
C LYS A 77 -11.50 -8.81 0.74
N THR A 78 -10.56 -8.57 1.64
CA THR A 78 -9.31 -9.31 1.62
C THR A 78 -9.53 -10.75 2.09
N THR A 79 -8.70 -11.66 1.61
CA THR A 79 -8.65 -13.05 2.03
C THR A 79 -7.20 -13.39 2.43
N PRO A 80 -6.93 -13.71 3.72
CA PRO A 80 -7.90 -13.83 4.80
C PRO A 80 -8.49 -12.47 5.23
N GLN A 81 -9.67 -12.51 5.85
CA GLN A 81 -10.19 -11.38 6.62
C GLN A 81 -9.50 -11.37 7.98
N GLN A 82 -9.15 -10.19 8.46
CA GLN A 82 -8.50 -10.05 9.75
C GLN A 82 -9.53 -10.21 10.87
N SER A 83 -9.12 -10.84 11.96
CA SER A 83 -9.90 -10.90 13.20
C SER A 83 -9.54 -9.78 14.17
N ASN A 84 -8.33 -9.20 14.07
CA ASN A 84 -7.84 -8.13 14.93
C ASN A 84 -7.95 -6.74 14.26
N ARG A 85 -8.17 -5.70 15.08
CA ARG A 85 -8.31 -4.32 14.57
C ARG A 85 -6.97 -3.61 14.39
N SER A 86 -5.92 -4.08 15.06
CA SER A 86 -4.57 -3.50 15.04
C SER A 86 -3.88 -3.58 13.67
N ASP A 87 -4.13 -4.65 12.92
CA ASP A 87 -3.32 -4.99 11.74
C ASP A 87 -3.86 -4.35 10.45
N THR A 88 -4.96 -3.61 10.58
CA THR A 88 -5.64 -2.91 9.48
C THR A 88 -4.68 -2.06 8.65
N GLY A 89 -3.76 -1.35 9.31
CA GLY A 89 -2.74 -0.53 8.65
C GLY A 89 -1.72 -1.36 7.85
N VAL A 90 -1.28 -2.49 8.39
CA VAL A 90 -0.34 -3.40 7.72
C VAL A 90 -0.98 -3.95 6.46
N ILE A 91 -2.24 -4.39 6.55
CA ILE A 91 -2.97 -4.93 5.40
C ILE A 91 -3.17 -3.87 4.31
N VAL A 92 -3.50 -2.63 4.67
CA VAL A 92 -3.60 -1.52 3.71
C VAL A 92 -2.26 -1.33 2.98
N MET A 93 -1.15 -1.28 3.70
CA MET A 93 0.17 -1.09 3.10
C MET A 93 0.57 -2.25 2.18
N MET A 94 0.23 -3.48 2.58
CA MET A 94 0.43 -4.68 1.77
C MET A 94 -0.41 -4.67 0.49
N ALA A 95 -1.66 -4.22 0.57
CA ALA A 95 -2.53 -4.05 -0.59
C ALA A 95 -1.95 -3.01 -1.57
N VAL A 96 -1.53 -1.84 -1.07
CA VAL A 96 -0.87 -0.80 -1.87
C VAL A 96 0.35 -1.37 -2.60
N TYR A 97 1.24 -2.05 -1.88
CA TYR A 97 2.44 -2.65 -2.47
C TYR A 97 2.11 -3.64 -3.59
N ARG A 98 1.12 -4.52 -3.37
CA ARG A 98 0.70 -5.52 -4.36
C ARG A 98 0.12 -4.90 -5.61
N ILE A 99 -0.76 -3.90 -5.45
CA ILE A 99 -1.41 -3.20 -6.56
C ILE A 99 -0.37 -2.40 -7.35
N ALA A 100 0.50 -1.65 -6.66
CA ALA A 100 1.57 -0.89 -7.30
C ALA A 100 2.53 -1.80 -8.08
N SER A 101 2.93 -2.94 -7.49
CA SER A 101 3.79 -3.92 -8.14
C SER A 101 3.12 -4.52 -9.38
N PHE A 102 1.84 -4.90 -9.28
CA PHE A 102 1.07 -5.42 -10.41
C PHE A 102 0.95 -4.39 -11.54
N ILE A 103 0.67 -3.13 -11.22
CA ILE A 103 0.59 -2.05 -12.21
C ILE A 103 1.94 -1.82 -12.89
N ALA A 104 3.04 -1.82 -12.14
CA ALA A 104 4.38 -1.60 -12.68
C ALA A 104 4.82 -2.71 -13.63
N ILE A 105 4.49 -3.97 -13.32
CA ILE A 105 4.88 -5.15 -14.10
C ILE A 105 3.96 -5.36 -15.29
N GLU A 106 2.65 -5.46 -15.05
CA GLU A 106 1.67 -5.91 -16.05
C GLU A 106 1.07 -4.74 -16.85
N LYS A 107 1.20 -3.50 -16.36
CA LYS A 107 0.65 -2.29 -16.98
C LYS A 107 -0.80 -2.47 -17.45
N PRO A 108 -1.69 -2.99 -16.59
CA PRO A 108 -3.03 -3.39 -16.98
C PRO A 108 -3.80 -2.19 -17.51
N LYS A 109 -4.66 -2.43 -18.51
CA LYS A 109 -5.58 -1.41 -19.01
C LYS A 109 -6.56 -0.97 -17.93
N SER A 110 -7.08 -1.92 -17.16
CA SER A 110 -7.98 -1.71 -16.03
C SER A 110 -7.73 -2.74 -14.93
N LEU A 111 -8.07 -2.41 -13.68
CA LEU A 111 -7.97 -3.35 -12.55
C LEU A 111 -9.19 -4.27 -12.42
N LEU A 112 -10.32 -3.92 -13.03
CA LEU A 112 -11.58 -4.68 -12.90
C LEU A 112 -11.44 -6.17 -13.29
N PRO A 113 -10.80 -6.55 -14.42
CA PRO A 113 -10.61 -7.96 -14.78
C PRO A 113 -9.66 -8.71 -13.84
N HIS A 114 -8.89 -7.98 -13.03
CA HIS A 114 -7.85 -8.52 -12.15
C HIS A 114 -8.23 -8.39 -10.67
N SER A 115 -9.52 -8.45 -10.35
CA SER A 115 -10.06 -8.28 -8.98
C SER A 115 -9.39 -9.15 -7.91
N THR A 116 -8.81 -10.30 -8.28
CA THR A 116 -8.03 -11.14 -7.36
C THR A 116 -6.82 -10.40 -6.75
N ILE A 117 -6.21 -9.44 -7.44
CA ILE A 117 -5.15 -8.61 -6.87
C ILE A 117 -5.67 -7.73 -5.74
N LEU A 118 -6.93 -7.33 -5.79
CA LEU A 118 -7.58 -6.52 -4.76
C LEU A 118 -8.01 -7.36 -3.54
N GLN A 119 -8.13 -8.68 -3.71
CA GLN A 119 -8.63 -9.59 -2.68
C GLN A 119 -7.53 -10.36 -1.92
N LYS A 120 -6.38 -10.73 -2.50
CA LYS A 120 -5.41 -11.53 -1.71
C LYS A 120 -4.79 -10.73 -0.56
N GLY A 121 -4.74 -11.30 0.64
CA GLY A 121 -4.05 -10.74 1.80
C GLY A 121 -2.54 -11.01 1.82
N SER A 122 -2.06 -11.93 0.97
CA SER A 122 -0.65 -12.36 0.90
C SER A 122 0.09 -11.79 -0.31
N ILE A 123 1.40 -11.59 -0.16
CA ILE A 123 2.30 -11.21 -1.27
C ILE A 123 2.28 -12.35 -2.29
N PRO A 124 2.05 -12.10 -3.59
CA PRO A 124 2.20 -13.14 -4.60
C PRO A 124 3.64 -13.68 -4.57
N SER A 125 3.78 -15.01 -4.47
CA SER A 125 5.08 -15.71 -4.29
C SER A 125 6.16 -15.25 -5.26
N LYS A 126 5.80 -15.02 -6.54
CA LYS A 126 6.72 -14.54 -7.58
C LYS A 126 7.42 -13.21 -7.26
N VAL A 127 6.83 -12.35 -6.41
CA VAL A 127 7.43 -11.08 -5.94
C VAL A 127 8.32 -11.31 -4.70
N ALA A 128 7.95 -12.27 -3.84
CA ALA A 128 8.81 -12.71 -2.73
C ALA A 128 10.10 -13.38 -3.26
N ASP A 129 9.97 -14.19 -4.32
CA ASP A 129 11.09 -14.87 -4.97
C ASP A 129 12.05 -13.88 -5.65
N ARG A 130 11.53 -12.83 -6.30
CA ARG A 130 12.37 -11.76 -6.86
C ARG A 130 13.05 -10.89 -5.79
N ARG A 131 12.42 -10.66 -4.64
CA ARG A 131 13.09 -10.01 -3.49
C ARG A 131 14.22 -10.87 -2.94
N ALA A 132 14.01 -12.18 -2.81
CA ALA A 132 15.08 -13.11 -2.43
C ALA A 132 16.22 -13.11 -3.46
N ALA A 133 15.92 -12.99 -4.75
CA ALA A 133 16.93 -12.87 -5.80
C ALA A 133 17.72 -11.55 -5.73
N ILE A 134 17.07 -10.41 -5.47
CA ILE A 134 17.73 -9.10 -5.32
C ILE A 134 18.64 -9.06 -4.08
N ILE A 135 18.18 -9.65 -2.96
CA ILE A 135 18.97 -9.77 -1.72
C ILE A 135 20.15 -10.74 -1.90
N LYS A 136 20.00 -11.78 -2.74
CA LYS A 136 21.11 -12.67 -3.12
C LYS A 136 22.10 -11.99 -4.06
N SER A 137 21.65 -11.16 -5.01
CA SER A 137 22.54 -10.43 -5.91
C SER A 137 23.27 -9.27 -5.24
N SER A 138 22.71 -8.68 -4.17
CA SER A 138 23.42 -7.66 -3.37
C SER A 138 24.52 -8.25 -2.48
N LYS A 139 24.60 -9.59 -2.35
CA LYS A 139 25.65 -10.30 -1.60
C LYS A 139 26.90 -10.64 -2.43
N TRP A 140 26.94 -10.27 -3.72
CA TRP A 140 28.07 -10.52 -4.63
C TRP A 140 28.97 -9.29 -4.87
N GLY A 141 29.07 -8.41 -3.87
CA GLY A 141 29.89 -7.21 -3.91
C GLY A 141 30.93 -7.15 -2.80
N THR A 142 31.52 -8.26 -2.35
CA THR A 142 32.70 -8.22 -1.48
C THR A 142 33.55 -9.49 -1.63
N ALA A 143 34.18 -9.64 -2.80
CA ALA A 143 35.20 -10.66 -2.98
C ALA A 143 36.29 -10.17 -3.95
N ARG A 144 37.23 -9.35 -3.42
CA ARG A 144 38.67 -9.37 -3.75
C ARG A 144 39.40 -8.15 -3.18
N SER A 145 40.07 -8.34 -2.04
CA SER A 145 41.51 -8.13 -1.97
C SER A 145 42.07 -9.10 -0.93
N LYS A 146 43.00 -9.94 -1.37
CA LYS A 146 43.67 -10.97 -0.58
C LYS A 146 45.08 -10.44 -0.32
N GLY A 147 45.47 -10.34 0.94
CA GLY A 147 46.83 -10.07 1.42
C GLY A 147 46.77 -9.85 2.93
N ARG A 148 47.02 -10.90 3.73
CA ARG A 148 48.28 -11.13 4.50
C ARG A 148 48.37 -10.13 5.67
N SER A 149 48.44 -10.47 6.96
CA SER A 149 48.86 -11.65 7.73
C SER A 149 48.26 -11.59 9.15
N GLU A 150 48.20 -12.75 9.81
CA GLU A 150 48.21 -13.02 11.26
C GLU A 150 48.11 -11.83 12.25
N SER A 151 47.12 -11.87 13.15
CA SER A 151 47.37 -12.16 14.57
C SER A 151 46.07 -12.43 15.33
N SER A 152 46.25 -13.20 16.40
CA SER A 152 45.33 -13.75 17.38
C SER A 152 44.37 -12.75 18.04
N GLU A 153 43.12 -13.17 18.30
CA GLU A 153 42.66 -13.55 19.64
C GLU A 153 41.14 -13.74 19.70
N THR A 154 40.77 -14.61 20.62
CA THR A 154 39.49 -15.26 20.80
C THR A 154 38.53 -14.41 21.63
N LYS A 155 37.23 -14.66 21.42
CA LYS A 155 36.08 -14.52 22.36
C LYS A 155 35.16 -13.30 22.21
N ALA A 156 33.96 -13.67 21.77
CA ALA A 156 32.67 -13.04 21.89
C ALA A 156 32.40 -12.37 23.26
N SER A 157 31.75 -11.20 23.21
CA SER A 157 30.48 -10.92 23.91
C SER A 157 30.12 -9.43 23.75
N LYS A 158 28.83 -9.17 23.47
CA LYS A 158 28.03 -7.91 23.62
C LYS A 158 26.96 -7.93 22.52
N PHE A 159 25.80 -8.55 22.73
CA PHE A 159 24.66 -7.96 23.48
C PHE A 159 24.55 -6.46 23.22
N LEU A 160 23.81 -6.09 22.16
CA LEU A 160 23.27 -4.76 21.98
C LEU A 160 21.86 -4.74 22.57
N THR A 161 21.79 -4.35 23.84
CA THR A 161 20.62 -3.74 24.45
C THR A 161 20.30 -2.45 23.70
N TYR A 162 19.14 -2.38 23.03
CA TYR A 162 18.55 -1.09 22.68
C TYR A 162 17.69 -0.63 23.85
N SER A 163 18.22 0.38 24.54
CA SER A 163 17.53 1.17 25.54
C SER A 163 16.36 1.90 24.90
N THR A 164 15.20 1.83 25.54
CA THR A 164 14.08 2.71 25.32
C THR A 164 14.30 3.95 26.18
N SER A 165 14.35 5.14 25.58
CA SER A 165 14.08 6.37 26.30
C SER A 165 13.37 7.34 25.36
N SER A 166 12.06 7.40 25.59
CA SER A 166 11.11 8.40 25.20
C SER A 166 11.48 9.77 25.78
N GLU A 167 11.68 10.77 24.92
CA GLU A 167 11.44 12.17 25.25
C GLU A 167 10.83 12.87 24.03
N CYS A 168 9.51 13.07 24.08
CA CYS A 168 8.83 14.12 23.32
C CYS A 168 7.99 14.87 24.32
N ALA A 169 8.50 16.04 24.71
CA ALA A 169 7.88 16.97 25.62
C ALA A 169 6.51 17.40 25.10
N PHE A 170 5.51 17.22 25.95
CA PHE A 170 4.24 17.91 25.88
C PHE A 170 4.48 19.38 26.23
N LEU A 171 4.17 20.29 25.30
CA LEU A 171 3.83 21.67 25.64
C LEU A 171 2.36 21.86 25.25
N SER A 172 1.53 22.10 26.25
CA SER A 172 0.17 22.61 26.12
C SER A 172 0.07 23.85 27.00
N SER A 173 -0.64 24.82 26.47
CA SER A 173 -0.98 26.14 26.99
C SER A 173 -1.51 26.16 28.42
#